data_AF-A0A2G8K5U4-F1
#
_entry.id   AF-A0A2G8K5U4-F1
#
_cell.length_a   1.000
_cell.length_b   1.000
_cell.length_c   1.000
_cell.angle_alpha   90.00
_cell.angle_beta   90.00
_cell.angle_gamma   90.00
#
_symmetry.space_group_name_H-M   'P 1'
#
loop_
_entity.id
_entity.type
_entity.pdbx_description
1 polymer ?
#
loop_
_entity_poly.entity_id
_entity_poly.type
_entity_poly.pdbx_seq_one_letter_code
_entity_poly.pdbx_strand_id
1 'polypeptide(L)'
;MWDHEGRVEIYLNGYWGTICDDYWDKGDADVACRQLGYSAAITAVSSASYGQGTGHIWLDDVQCGGSEEDILACNNSCVGVHNCVYGENAGVKCEIPVRLVGGMWDHEGRVEIYLNGSWGIICDDYWDKGNADVTCRQLGYSAAITAVSSAGYGEGTGQIWLDDVQCGGSEHNVLSCANRGVGVHRTVVMVKMLD
;
A
#
# COMPACT_ATOMS: atom_id res chain seq x y z
N MET A 1 -7.16 9.81 6.54
CA MET A 1 -7.09 9.18 5.21
C MET A 1 -5.64 8.86 5.00
N TRP A 2 -5.31 7.60 4.69
CA TRP A 2 -3.92 7.17 4.53
C TRP A 2 -3.37 7.64 3.20
N ASP A 3 -2.08 7.92 3.12
CA ASP A 3 -1.41 8.44 1.92
C ASP A 3 -1.29 7.43 0.78
N HIS A 4 -1.45 6.13 1.05
CA HIS A 4 -1.29 5.04 0.09
C HIS A 4 -2.60 4.60 -0.58
N GLU A 5 -3.74 5.22 -0.29
CA GLU A 5 -5.02 4.83 -0.89
C GLU A 5 -5.94 6.03 -1.12
N GLY A 6 -6.73 5.95 -2.20
CA GLY A 6 -7.64 7.03 -2.53
C GLY A 6 -8.10 7.03 -3.98
N ARG A 7 -8.93 8.03 -4.31
CA ARG A 7 -9.30 8.35 -5.69
C ARG A 7 -8.07 8.88 -6.43
N VAL A 8 -7.88 8.44 -7.67
CA VAL A 8 -6.79 8.94 -8.53
C VAL A 8 -7.23 10.22 -9.21
N GLU A 9 -6.42 11.26 -9.09
CA GLU A 9 -6.60 12.53 -9.78
C GLU A 9 -5.30 12.91 -10.50
N ILE A 10 -5.42 13.49 -11.69
CA ILE A 10 -4.29 13.96 -12.50
C ILE A 10 -4.42 15.45 -12.78
N TYR A 11 -3.27 16.13 -12.81
CA TYR A 11 -3.20 17.56 -13.04
C TYR A 11 -2.82 17.84 -14.50
N LEU A 12 -3.77 18.34 -15.29
CA LEU A 12 -3.57 18.68 -16.69
C LEU A 12 -4.14 20.06 -16.99
N ASN A 13 -3.42 20.82 -17.83
CA ASN A 13 -3.84 22.14 -18.31
C ASN A 13 -4.26 23.12 -17.20
N GLY A 14 -3.66 23.02 -16.01
CA GLY A 14 -3.95 23.90 -14.89
C GLY A 14 -5.06 23.44 -13.94
N TYR A 15 -5.66 22.27 -14.17
CA TYR A 15 -6.77 21.77 -13.36
C TYR A 15 -6.57 20.31 -12.96
N TRP A 16 -7.04 19.99 -11.75
CA TRP A 16 -7.20 18.60 -11.30
C TRP A 16 -8.45 17.99 -11.94
N GLY A 17 -8.36 16.70 -12.27
CA GLY A 17 -9.49 15.91 -12.74
C GLY A 17 -9.29 14.43 -12.46
N THR A 18 -10.38 13.68 -12.49
CA THR A 18 -10.42 12.26 -12.14
C THR A 18 -10.13 11.37 -13.35
N ILE A 19 -10.00 10.07 -13.09
CA ILE A 19 -9.97 9.01 -14.10
C ILE A 19 -11.27 8.21 -13.98
N CYS A 20 -11.88 7.85 -15.11
CA CYS A 20 -13.03 6.95 -15.12
C CYS A 20 -12.61 5.51 -14.77
N ASP A 21 -13.49 4.76 -14.11
CA ASP A 21 -13.24 3.37 -13.75
C ASP A 21 -13.59 2.35 -14.85
N ASP A 22 -14.06 2.80 -16.03
CA ASP A 22 -14.24 1.94 -17.19
C ASP A 22 -12.88 1.34 -17.62
N TYR A 23 -12.84 0.01 -17.68
CA TYR A 23 -11.64 -0.83 -17.87
C TYR A 23 -10.54 -0.70 -16.81
N TRP A 24 -10.75 0.09 -15.74
CA TRP A 24 -9.76 0.31 -14.69
C TRP A 24 -9.38 -0.98 -13.97
N ASP A 25 -8.17 -1.46 -14.20
CA ASP A 25 -7.67 -2.73 -13.72
C ASP A 25 -6.37 -2.62 -12.91
N LYS A 26 -5.84 -3.78 -12.54
CA LYS A 26 -4.65 -3.88 -11.69
C LYS A 26 -3.39 -3.31 -12.37
N GLY A 27 -3.26 -3.45 -13.69
CA GLY A 27 -2.16 -2.87 -14.46
C GLY A 27 -2.20 -1.35 -14.41
N ASP A 28 -3.39 -0.76 -14.51
CA ASP A 28 -3.56 0.69 -14.40
C ASP A 28 -3.22 1.20 -12.99
N ALA A 29 -3.72 0.49 -11.99
CA ALA A 29 -3.43 0.78 -10.59
C ALA A 29 -1.93 0.66 -10.30
N ASP A 30 -1.21 -0.30 -10.90
CA ASP A 30 0.23 -0.45 -10.76
C ASP A 30 1.00 0.75 -11.30
N VAL A 31 0.64 1.23 -12.49
CA VAL A 31 1.24 2.44 -13.07
C VAL A 31 0.96 3.65 -12.17
N ALA A 32 -0.28 3.84 -11.74
CA ALA A 32 -0.66 4.95 -10.85
C ALA A 32 0.11 4.92 -9.51
N CYS A 33 0.18 3.76 -8.84
CA CYS A 33 0.90 3.62 -7.58
C CYS A 33 2.41 3.85 -7.75
N ARG A 34 3.01 3.33 -8.83
CA ARG A 34 4.44 3.56 -9.11
C ARG A 34 4.73 5.02 -9.41
N GLN A 35 3.86 5.69 -10.15
CA GLN A 35 3.98 7.12 -10.43
C GLN A 35 3.92 7.98 -9.15
N LEU A 36 3.22 7.50 -8.11
CA LEU A 36 3.17 8.10 -6.77
C LEU A 36 4.35 7.72 -5.86
N GLY A 37 5.25 6.84 -6.32
CA GLY A 37 6.44 6.40 -5.59
C GLY A 37 6.27 5.12 -4.77
N TYR A 38 5.16 4.40 -4.92
CA TYR A 38 4.97 3.07 -4.33
C TYR A 38 5.54 1.96 -5.24
N SER A 39 5.77 0.75 -4.71
CA SER A 39 6.28 -0.37 -5.50
C SER A 39 5.26 -0.87 -6.52
N ALA A 40 4.01 -1.02 -6.07
CA ALA A 40 2.91 -1.57 -6.84
C ALA A 40 1.57 -1.19 -6.19
N ALA A 41 0.47 -1.50 -6.88
CA ALA A 41 -0.86 -1.56 -6.31
C ALA A 41 -1.10 -2.89 -5.59
N ILE A 42 -1.95 -2.88 -4.57
CA ILE A 42 -2.62 -4.06 -4.05
C ILE A 42 -3.86 -4.34 -4.91
N THR A 43 -4.64 -3.31 -5.20
CA THR A 43 -5.85 -3.42 -6.02
C THR A 43 -6.19 -2.11 -6.72
N ALA A 44 -6.83 -2.25 -7.88
CA ALA A 44 -7.64 -1.22 -8.48
C ALA A 44 -8.95 -1.08 -7.70
N VAL A 45 -9.45 0.15 -7.56
CA VAL A 45 -10.71 0.45 -6.88
C VAL A 45 -11.60 1.23 -7.82
N SER A 46 -12.88 0.87 -7.86
CA SER A 46 -13.88 1.45 -8.75
C SER A 46 -15.06 2.06 -7.97
N SER A 47 -16.02 2.58 -8.71
CA SER A 47 -17.32 3.07 -8.25
C SER A 47 -17.22 4.19 -7.22
N ALA A 48 -16.20 5.04 -7.35
CA ALA A 48 -15.95 6.18 -6.47
C ALA A 48 -15.97 5.79 -4.98
N SER A 49 -15.40 4.62 -4.64
CA SER A 49 -15.38 4.09 -3.27
C SER A 49 -14.70 5.02 -2.27
N TYR A 50 -13.78 5.87 -2.73
CA TYR A 50 -13.12 6.92 -1.94
C TYR A 50 -13.81 8.29 -2.05
N GLY A 51 -15.08 8.31 -2.46
CA GLY A 51 -15.85 9.50 -2.73
C GLY A 51 -15.71 9.96 -4.18
N GLN A 52 -16.71 10.72 -4.63
CA GLN A 52 -16.76 11.29 -5.96
C GLN A 52 -15.83 12.51 -6.05
N GLY A 53 -15.10 12.59 -7.16
CA GLY A 53 -14.43 13.82 -7.55
C GLY A 53 -15.42 14.83 -8.12
N THR A 54 -14.95 16.06 -8.26
CA THR A 54 -15.71 17.15 -8.88
C THR A 54 -14.89 17.75 -10.00
N GLY A 55 -15.53 18.15 -11.10
CA GLY A 55 -14.86 18.82 -12.21
C GLY A 55 -14.61 17.89 -13.38
N HIS A 56 -13.38 17.93 -13.92
CA HIS A 56 -13.02 17.21 -15.15
C HIS A 56 -12.80 15.72 -14.90
N ILE A 57 -13.20 14.90 -15.87
CA ILE A 57 -12.68 13.53 -16.03
C ILE A 57 -11.67 13.61 -17.17
N TRP A 58 -10.41 13.29 -16.87
CA TRP A 58 -9.33 13.45 -17.84
C TRP A 58 -9.06 12.21 -18.66
N LEU A 59 -9.23 11.03 -18.09
CA LEU A 59 -8.95 9.77 -18.76
C LEU A 59 -10.15 8.82 -18.61
N ASP A 60 -10.32 8.00 -19.63
CA ASP A 60 -11.35 6.98 -19.76
C ASP A 60 -10.78 5.80 -20.57
N ASP A 61 -11.33 4.61 -20.35
CA ASP A 61 -10.90 3.33 -20.93
C ASP A 61 -9.39 3.07 -20.79
N VAL A 62 -8.80 3.42 -19.64
CA VAL A 62 -7.35 3.27 -19.39
C VAL A 62 -7.01 1.77 -19.39
N GLN A 63 -5.98 1.41 -20.15
CA GLN A 63 -5.54 0.03 -20.34
C GLN A 63 -4.01 -0.03 -20.40
N CYS A 64 -3.39 -0.10 -19.24
CA CYS A 64 -1.97 -0.26 -19.03
C CYS A 64 -1.56 -1.75 -19.01
N GLY A 65 -0.37 -2.06 -19.49
CA GLY A 65 0.32 -3.32 -19.25
C GLY A 65 0.99 -3.41 -17.87
N GLY A 66 1.08 -2.30 -17.12
CA GLY A 66 1.63 -2.21 -15.77
C GLY A 66 3.06 -1.66 -15.68
N SER A 67 3.69 -1.39 -16.83
CA SER A 67 5.12 -1.01 -16.92
C SER A 67 5.36 0.36 -17.55
N GLU A 68 4.30 1.05 -17.94
CA GLU A 68 4.31 2.37 -18.56
C GLU A 68 4.93 3.43 -17.64
N GLU A 69 5.65 4.41 -18.18
CA GLU A 69 6.32 5.41 -17.35
C GLU A 69 5.34 6.17 -16.44
N ASP A 70 4.18 6.54 -16.98
CA ASP A 70 3.09 7.21 -16.29
C ASP A 70 1.72 6.80 -16.86
N ILE A 71 0.65 7.21 -16.18
CA ILE A 71 -0.72 6.85 -16.56
C ILE A 71 -1.17 7.43 -17.91
N LEU A 72 -0.51 8.49 -18.40
CA LEU A 72 -0.80 9.10 -19.71
C LEU A 72 -0.17 8.33 -20.87
N ALA A 73 0.85 7.51 -20.60
CA ALA A 73 1.47 6.64 -21.58
C ALA A 73 0.67 5.35 -21.88
N CYS A 74 -0.35 5.05 -21.06
CA CYS A 74 -1.24 3.91 -21.29
C CYS A 74 -2.23 4.18 -22.43
N ASN A 75 -2.74 3.11 -23.05
CA ASN A 75 -3.83 3.23 -24.00
C ASN A 75 -5.08 3.78 -23.30
N ASN A 76 -5.79 4.73 -23.92
CA ASN A 76 -6.98 5.38 -23.36
C ASN A 76 -7.81 6.02 -24.48
N SER A 77 -9.02 6.48 -24.16
CA SER A 77 -9.97 7.09 -25.11
C SER A 77 -9.67 8.55 -25.51
N CYS A 78 -8.43 9.00 -25.31
CA CYS A 78 -7.93 10.39 -25.43
C CYS A 78 -8.32 11.31 -24.27
N VAL A 79 -7.44 12.28 -23.97
CA VAL A 79 -7.62 13.20 -22.84
C VAL A 79 -8.91 14.01 -22.94
N GLY A 80 -9.73 13.94 -21.90
CA GLY A 80 -10.99 14.68 -21.75
C GLY A 80 -12.16 14.12 -22.55
N VAL A 81 -11.96 13.01 -23.27
CA VAL A 81 -13.04 12.28 -23.95
C VAL A 81 -13.44 11.13 -23.06
N HIS A 82 -14.69 11.16 -22.59
CA HIS A 82 -15.25 10.11 -21.76
C HIS A 82 -16.78 10.02 -21.93
N ASN A 83 -17.37 8.88 -21.60
CA ASN A 83 -18.82 8.71 -21.48
C ASN A 83 -19.29 8.60 -20.03
N CYS A 84 -18.37 8.64 -19.07
CA CYS A 84 -18.65 8.37 -17.67
C CYS A 84 -19.54 9.41 -16.99
N VAL A 85 -20.39 8.92 -16.11
CA VAL A 85 -21.39 9.59 -15.30
C VAL A 85 -20.99 9.58 -13.81
N TYR A 86 -21.90 10.05 -12.95
CA TYR A 86 -21.64 10.18 -11.51
C TYR A 86 -21.29 8.86 -10.85
N GLY A 87 -20.17 8.83 -10.14
CA GLY A 87 -19.74 7.67 -9.36
C GLY A 87 -18.72 6.78 -10.08
N GLU A 88 -18.36 7.09 -11.31
CA GLU A 88 -17.39 6.33 -12.11
C GLU A 88 -16.00 6.95 -11.95
N ASN A 89 -15.47 6.91 -10.73
CA ASN A 89 -14.12 7.39 -10.45
C ASN A 89 -13.24 6.26 -9.95
N ALA A 90 -12.12 6.11 -10.65
CA ALA A 90 -11.06 5.19 -10.32
C ALA A 90 -10.32 5.59 -9.04
N GLY A 91 -9.91 4.59 -8.29
CA GLY A 91 -9.07 4.69 -7.11
C GLY A 91 -8.03 3.58 -7.07
N VAL A 92 -7.10 3.71 -6.13
CA VAL A 92 -6.05 2.74 -5.89
C VAL A 92 -5.89 2.47 -4.40
N LYS A 93 -5.41 1.27 -4.10
CA LYS A 93 -4.76 0.96 -2.83
C LYS A 93 -3.35 0.48 -3.13
N CYS A 94 -2.35 1.24 -2.73
CA CYS A 94 -0.94 0.97 -3.02
C CYS A 94 -0.26 0.14 -1.93
N GLU A 95 0.76 -0.62 -2.31
CA GLU A 95 1.62 -1.31 -1.36
C GLU A 95 2.45 -0.31 -0.54
N ILE A 96 2.35 -0.40 0.78
CA ILE A 96 3.14 0.44 1.66
C ILE A 96 4.58 -0.08 1.79
N PRO A 97 5.58 0.82 1.90
CA PRO A 97 6.95 0.42 2.17
C PRO A 97 7.09 -0.25 3.54
N VAL A 98 7.86 -1.33 3.58
CA VAL A 98 8.28 -2.04 4.80
C VAL A 98 9.79 -2.17 4.79
N ARG A 99 10.40 -2.14 5.97
CA ARG A 99 11.85 -2.38 6.12
C ARG A 99 12.16 -3.14 7.41
N LEU A 100 13.36 -3.74 7.42
CA LEU A 100 13.98 -4.31 8.61
C LEU A 100 15.08 -3.38 9.14
N VAL A 101 15.14 -3.19 10.45
CA VAL A 101 16.14 -2.34 11.11
C VAL A 101 16.77 -3.06 12.30
N GLY A 102 18.08 -2.89 12.49
CA GLY A 102 18.81 -3.38 13.67
C GLY A 102 19.20 -4.86 13.61
N GLY A 103 18.89 -5.56 12.52
CA GLY A 103 19.41 -6.90 12.25
C GLY A 103 20.90 -6.90 11.90
N MET A 104 21.55 -8.05 12.08
CA MET A 104 22.93 -8.25 11.60
C MET A 104 22.96 -8.48 10.09
N TRP A 105 21.87 -9.02 9.55
CA TRP A 105 21.69 -9.35 8.14
C TRP A 105 20.44 -8.67 7.57
N ASP A 106 20.32 -8.64 6.25
CA ASP A 106 19.21 -8.01 5.51
C ASP A 106 17.86 -8.72 5.68
N HIS A 107 17.88 -10.00 6.07
CA HIS A 107 16.72 -10.87 6.27
C HIS A 107 16.35 -11.04 7.77
N GLU A 108 16.77 -10.11 8.62
CA GLU A 108 16.33 -10.06 10.01
C GLU A 108 16.27 -8.63 10.53
N GLY A 109 15.42 -8.38 11.53
CA GLY A 109 15.37 -7.09 12.21
C GLY A 109 14.00 -6.73 12.75
N ARG A 110 13.93 -5.51 13.27
CA ARG A 110 12.68 -4.85 13.65
C ARG A 110 11.90 -4.47 12.39
N VAL A 111 10.61 -4.80 12.38
CA VAL A 111 9.73 -4.42 11.27
C VAL A 111 9.29 -2.98 11.45
N GLU A 112 9.52 -2.17 10.44
CA GLU A 112 9.01 -0.80 10.36
C GLU A 112 8.22 -0.60 9.07
N ILE A 113 7.14 0.17 9.15
CA ILE A 113 6.27 0.49 8.01
C ILE A 113 6.19 2.00 7.79
N TYR A 114 6.05 2.41 6.53
CA TYR A 114 5.96 3.82 6.16
C TYR A 114 4.51 4.21 5.87
N LEU A 115 4.00 5.12 6.68
CA LEU A 115 2.64 5.66 6.56
C LEU A 115 2.64 7.16 6.85
N ASN A 116 1.83 7.90 6.11
CA ASN A 116 1.63 9.34 6.29
C ASN A 116 2.96 10.12 6.42
N GLY A 117 3.92 9.80 5.55
CA GLY A 117 5.20 10.50 5.51
C GLY A 117 6.22 10.12 6.59
N SER A 118 5.99 9.08 7.40
CA SER A 118 6.98 8.68 8.42
C SER A 118 7.04 7.18 8.69
N TRP A 119 8.25 6.72 9.04
CA TRP A 119 8.48 5.36 9.50
C TRP A 119 7.98 5.20 10.95
N GLY A 120 7.28 4.10 11.19
CA GLY A 120 6.83 3.72 12.51
C GLY A 120 6.87 2.20 12.70
N ILE A 121 6.54 1.80 13.91
CA ILE A 121 6.68 0.42 14.42
C ILE A 121 5.33 -0.29 14.50
N ILE A 122 5.38 -1.61 14.64
CA ILE A 122 4.24 -2.47 14.94
C ILE A 122 4.39 -2.97 16.38
N CYS A 123 3.30 -3.02 17.13
CA CYS A 123 3.24 -3.56 18.50
C CYS A 123 3.38 -5.10 18.51
N ASP A 124 4.09 -5.66 19.50
CA ASP A 124 4.32 -7.11 19.59
C ASP A 124 3.20 -7.89 20.25
N ASP A 125 2.15 -7.20 20.70
CA ASP A 125 0.94 -7.83 21.19
C ASP A 125 0.33 -8.69 20.06
N TYR A 126 0.20 -9.97 20.36
CA TYR A 126 -0.26 -11.02 19.44
C TYR A 126 0.64 -11.28 18.22
N TRP A 127 1.88 -10.77 18.20
CA TRP A 127 2.81 -11.02 17.10
C TRP A 127 3.25 -12.49 17.03
N ASP A 128 2.77 -13.19 16.01
CA ASP A 128 3.01 -14.61 15.79
C ASP A 128 3.66 -14.90 14.43
N LYS A 129 3.80 -16.21 14.13
CA LYS A 129 4.39 -16.65 12.87
C LYS A 129 3.55 -16.25 11.65
N GLY A 130 2.22 -16.19 11.76
CA GLY A 130 1.35 -15.73 10.67
C GLY A 130 1.61 -14.27 10.32
N ASN A 131 1.79 -13.41 11.33
CA ASN A 131 2.18 -12.01 11.10
C ASN A 131 3.55 -11.87 10.44
N ALA A 132 4.51 -12.66 10.93
CA ALA A 132 5.85 -12.68 10.40
C ALA A 132 5.85 -13.17 8.94
N ASP A 133 5.11 -14.22 8.60
CA ASP A 133 5.03 -14.77 7.23
C ASP A 133 4.44 -13.75 6.24
N VAL A 134 3.39 -13.01 6.62
CA VAL A 134 2.86 -11.91 5.78
C VAL A 134 3.90 -10.83 5.56
N THR A 135 4.60 -10.42 6.61
CA THR A 135 5.62 -9.36 6.54
C THR A 135 6.81 -9.79 5.66
N CYS A 136 7.27 -11.03 5.78
CA CYS A 136 8.32 -11.59 4.94
C CYS A 136 7.94 -11.57 3.47
N ARG A 137 6.72 -12.02 3.14
CA ARG A 137 6.21 -12.00 1.77
C ARG A 137 6.13 -10.59 1.21
N GLN A 138 5.69 -9.63 2.02
CA GLN A 138 5.65 -8.22 1.64
C GLN A 138 7.05 -7.66 1.37
N LEU A 139 8.09 -8.18 2.02
CA LEU A 139 9.49 -7.83 1.78
C LEU A 139 10.14 -8.64 0.64
N GLY A 140 9.38 -9.52 -0.04
CA GLY A 140 9.86 -10.34 -1.15
C GLY A 140 10.45 -11.70 -0.75
N TYR A 141 10.39 -12.08 0.52
CA TYR A 141 10.86 -13.37 1.02
C TYR A 141 9.74 -14.42 1.02
N SER A 142 10.10 -15.70 1.00
CA SER A 142 9.12 -16.79 0.94
C SER A 142 8.29 -16.93 2.23
N ALA A 143 8.94 -16.89 3.40
CA ALA A 143 8.33 -17.02 4.71
C ALA A 143 9.29 -16.60 5.85
N ALA A 144 8.76 -16.43 7.05
CA ALA A 144 9.55 -16.25 8.27
C ALA A 144 10.09 -17.60 8.78
N ILE A 145 11.33 -17.60 9.28
CA ILE A 145 11.82 -18.68 10.16
C ILE A 145 11.14 -18.55 11.52
N THR A 146 11.15 -17.35 12.09
CA THR A 146 10.61 -17.10 13.42
C THR A 146 10.07 -15.69 13.53
N ALA A 147 8.97 -15.57 14.27
CA ALA A 147 8.55 -14.31 14.86
C ALA A 147 9.41 -14.06 16.11
N VAL A 148 9.82 -12.81 16.31
CA VAL A 148 10.59 -12.39 17.48
C VAL A 148 9.86 -11.21 18.13
N SER A 149 9.87 -11.14 19.46
CA SER A 149 9.22 -10.08 20.23
C SER A 149 10.17 -9.50 21.28
N SER A 150 9.72 -8.55 22.11
CA SER A 150 10.51 -7.98 23.21
C SER A 150 11.80 -7.28 22.77
N ALA A 151 11.76 -6.59 21.63
CA ALA A 151 12.84 -5.73 21.16
C ALA A 151 14.21 -6.42 20.94
N GLY A 152 14.24 -7.68 20.50
CA GLY A 152 15.48 -8.43 20.24
C GLY A 152 16.52 -7.77 19.30
N TYR A 153 16.08 -6.94 18.33
CA TYR A 153 16.94 -6.12 17.46
C TYR A 153 16.90 -4.61 17.82
N GLY A 154 16.62 -4.31 19.09
CA GLY A 154 16.59 -2.95 19.65
C GLY A 154 15.20 -2.30 19.62
N GLU A 155 14.93 -1.49 20.64
CA GLU A 155 13.70 -0.70 20.72
C GLU A 155 13.56 0.21 19.51
N GLY A 156 12.38 0.20 18.91
CA GLY A 156 12.07 1.14 17.84
C GLY A 156 11.74 2.51 18.41
N THR A 157 12.13 3.54 17.66
CA THR A 157 11.83 4.93 18.01
C THR A 157 10.79 5.45 17.02
N GLY A 158 9.66 5.96 17.50
CA GLY A 158 8.65 6.57 16.63
C GLY A 158 7.23 6.21 17.04
N GLN A 159 6.29 6.47 16.12
CA GLN A 159 4.88 6.16 16.28
C GLN A 159 4.62 4.66 16.08
N ILE A 160 3.70 4.10 16.86
CA ILE A 160 3.12 2.79 16.58
C ILE A 160 2.05 2.96 15.52
N TRP A 161 2.28 2.38 14.35
CA TRP A 161 1.32 2.41 13.26
C TRP A 161 0.25 1.34 13.38
N LEU A 162 0.63 0.16 13.89
CA LEU A 162 -0.28 -0.98 14.03
C LEU A 162 -0.14 -1.63 15.40
N ASP A 163 -1.29 -1.98 15.94
CA ASP A 163 -1.43 -2.64 17.24
C ASP A 163 -2.35 -3.87 17.12
N ASP A 164 -2.10 -4.89 17.95
CA ASP A 164 -2.79 -6.18 17.96
C ASP A 164 -2.93 -6.83 16.56
N VAL A 165 -1.85 -6.83 15.77
CA VAL A 165 -1.89 -7.36 14.40
C VAL A 165 -2.10 -8.87 14.44
N GLN A 166 -3.13 -9.36 13.76
CA GLN A 166 -3.51 -10.76 13.71
C GLN A 166 -3.75 -11.17 12.25
N CYS A 167 -2.73 -11.80 11.67
CA CYS A 167 -2.76 -12.29 10.30
C CYS A 167 -3.10 -13.79 10.27
N GLY A 168 -3.90 -14.21 9.29
CA GLY A 168 -4.10 -15.61 8.95
C GLY A 168 -2.93 -16.22 8.14
N GLY A 169 -2.04 -15.38 7.61
CA GLY A 169 -0.83 -15.78 6.89
C GLY A 169 -0.92 -15.62 5.37
N SER A 170 -2.11 -15.37 4.82
CA SER A 170 -2.39 -15.27 3.37
C SER A 170 -2.63 -13.84 2.88
N GLU A 171 -2.65 -12.86 3.78
CA GLU A 171 -2.89 -11.45 3.47
C GLU A 171 -1.83 -10.89 2.50
N HIS A 172 -2.21 -9.88 1.70
CA HIS A 172 -1.26 -9.24 0.76
C HIS A 172 -0.17 -8.46 1.48
N ASN A 173 -0.48 -7.86 2.63
CA ASN A 173 0.44 -7.10 3.46
C ASN A 173 -0.05 -7.02 4.89
N VAL A 174 0.82 -6.54 5.78
CA VAL A 174 0.55 -6.45 7.22
C VAL A 174 -0.61 -5.51 7.56
N LEU A 175 -0.92 -4.50 6.73
CA LEU A 175 -2.07 -3.61 6.90
C LEU A 175 -3.41 -4.27 6.58
N SER A 176 -3.39 -5.35 5.79
CA SER A 176 -4.59 -6.09 5.42
C SER A 176 -5.02 -7.09 6.49
N CYS A 177 -4.16 -7.35 7.48
CA CYS A 177 -4.49 -8.18 8.63
C CYS A 177 -5.44 -7.45 9.59
N ALA A 178 -6.18 -8.20 10.39
CA ALA A 178 -6.95 -7.59 11.48
C ALA A 178 -5.99 -6.87 12.43
N ASN A 179 -6.30 -5.63 12.77
CA ASN A 179 -5.49 -4.80 13.67
C ASN A 179 -6.38 -3.73 14.32
N ARG A 180 -5.92 -3.14 15.42
CA ARG A 180 -6.61 -2.02 16.11
C ARG A 180 -6.22 -0.63 15.57
N GLY A 181 -5.40 -0.57 14.52
CA GLY A 181 -4.85 0.66 13.98
C GLY A 181 -3.79 1.25 14.90
N VAL A 182 -3.76 2.59 14.96
CA VAL A 182 -2.79 3.34 15.77
C VAL A 182 -3.07 3.12 17.26
N GLY A 183 -2.17 2.39 17.94
CA GLY A 183 -2.24 2.09 19.37
C GLY A 183 -1.25 2.90 20.22
N VAL A 184 -1.51 2.99 21.53
CA VAL A 184 -0.65 3.67 22.53
C VAL A 184 -0.08 2.63 23.49
N HIS A 185 0.74 1.72 22.96
CA HIS A 185 1.55 0.81 23.77
C HIS A 185 3.06 1.06 23.50
N ARG A 186 3.97 0.32 24.13
CA ARG A 186 5.42 0.58 24.07
C ARG A 186 6.23 -0.67 23.72
N THR A 187 5.76 -1.45 22.77
CA THR A 187 6.47 -2.66 22.36
C THR A 187 6.63 -2.73 20.85
N VAL A 188 7.64 -3.49 20.38
CA VAL A 188 8.07 -3.52 18.98
C VAL A 188 8.25 -4.94 18.47
N VAL A 189 7.80 -5.18 17.23
CA VAL A 189 7.90 -6.49 16.59
C VAL A 189 9.20 -6.70 15.83
N MET A 190 9.59 -7.96 15.71
CA MET A 190 10.83 -8.41 15.10
C MET A 190 10.58 -9.66 14.25
N VAL A 191 11.43 -9.88 13.23
CA VAL A 191 11.31 -11.05 12.35
C VAL A 191 12.68 -11.55 11.87
N LYS A 192 12.76 -12.85 11.58
CA LYS A 192 13.89 -13.50 10.92
C LYS A 192 13.37 -14.37 9.78
N MET A 193 13.96 -14.26 8.59
CA MET A 193 13.44 -14.85 7.35
C MET A 193 14.35 -15.96 6.82
N LEU A 194 13.78 -16.80 5.96
CA LEU A 194 14.56 -17.79 5.19
C LEU A 194 15.27 -17.09 4.04
N ASP A 195 16.52 -17.46 3.81
CA ASP A 195 17.27 -17.13 2.59
C ASP A 195 16.57 -17.70 1.33
#